data_AF-A0A4R5DDV8-F1
#
_entry.id   AF-A0A4R5DDV8-F1
#
_cell.length_a   1.000
_cell.length_b   1.000
_cell.length_c   1.000
_cell.angle_alpha   90.00
_cell.angle_beta   90.00
_cell.angle_gamma   90.00
#
_symmetry.space_group_name_H-M   'P 1'
#
loop_
_entity.id
_entity.type
_entity.pdbx_description
1 polymer ?
#
loop_
_entity_poly.entity_id
_entity_poly.type
_entity_poly.pdbx_seq_one_letter_code
_entity_poly.pdbx_strand_id
1 'polypeptide(L)'
;MINGLGHTGLWVNDLDTMRRFYEEFLGLTVTDEDPELGIVFLSAQPELEHHEFVLQRGRTAPPGVKLVHQISWRVESLESIIEFHHRFTAAGIEVQQEVTHGNAIAIYFFDPEGNRNEVYVRIERDVRQPFRKTLNLDQPLDAVLREADALVDDGGPAYQPVQ
;
A
#
# COMPACT_ATOMS: atom_id res chain seq x y z
N MET A 1 22.05 -12.36 -14.59
CA MET A 1 20.62 -12.66 -14.42
C MET A 1 20.10 -11.77 -13.30
N ILE A 2 18.89 -11.21 -13.44
CA ILE A 2 18.25 -10.34 -12.44
C ILE A 2 17.86 -11.18 -11.21
N ASN A 3 18.01 -10.64 -9.99
CA ASN A 3 17.74 -11.34 -8.72
C ASN A 3 16.50 -10.82 -7.95
N GLY A 4 15.94 -9.67 -8.33
CA GLY A 4 14.77 -9.08 -7.70
C GLY A 4 14.37 -7.74 -8.32
N LEU A 5 13.24 -7.20 -7.86
CA LEU A 5 12.89 -5.80 -8.09
C LEU A 5 13.67 -4.95 -7.08
N GLY A 6 14.44 -3.96 -7.55
CA GLY A 6 15.21 -3.06 -6.67
C GLY A 6 14.36 -1.89 -6.18
N HIS A 7 13.91 -1.03 -7.10
CA HIS A 7 13.12 0.14 -6.77
C HIS A 7 12.10 0.48 -7.84
N THR A 8 11.14 1.32 -7.47
CA THR A 8 10.26 2.04 -8.38
C THR A 8 10.26 3.53 -8.05
N GLY A 9 9.78 4.37 -8.95
CA GLY A 9 9.76 5.82 -8.73
C GLY A 9 8.50 6.48 -9.28
N LEU A 10 8.13 7.59 -8.65
CA LEU A 10 7.05 8.46 -9.07
C LEU A 10 7.59 9.83 -9.44
N TRP A 11 7.16 10.31 -10.61
CA TRP A 11 7.12 11.74 -10.85
C TRP A 11 5.98 12.35 -10.04
N VAL A 12 6.26 13.41 -9.29
CA VAL A 12 5.31 14.12 -8.43
C VAL A 12 5.20 15.61 -8.80
N ASN A 13 4.08 16.22 -8.42
CA ASN A 13 3.85 17.66 -8.51
C ASN A 13 4.41 18.39 -7.27
N ASP A 14 4.08 17.90 -6.08
CA ASP A 14 4.52 18.46 -4.80
C ASP A 14 5.36 17.44 -4.02
N LEU A 15 6.68 17.54 -4.20
CA LEU A 15 7.64 16.63 -3.56
C LEU A 15 7.58 16.69 -2.03
N ASP A 16 7.34 17.85 -1.44
CA ASP A 16 7.39 17.98 0.02
C ASP A 16 6.15 17.33 0.64
N THR A 17 4.99 17.52 0.03
CA THR A 17 3.74 16.85 0.45
C THR A 17 3.84 15.34 0.28
N MET A 18 4.37 14.87 -0.85
CA MET A 18 4.56 13.44 -1.10
C MET A 18 5.60 12.83 -0.16
N ARG A 19 6.74 13.49 0.05
CA ARG A 19 7.76 13.07 1.02
C ARG A 19 7.15 12.89 2.40
N ARG A 20 6.48 13.90 2.95
CA ARG A 20 5.87 13.82 4.30
C ARG A 20 4.88 12.67 4.40
N PHE A 21 4.08 12.43 3.36
CA PHE A 21 3.17 11.30 3.36
C PHE A 21 3.91 9.95 3.46
N TYR A 22 4.93 9.73 2.63
CA TYR A 22 5.66 8.46 2.64
C TYR A 22 6.57 8.29 3.87
N GLU A 23 7.17 9.36 4.35
CA GLU A 23 8.06 9.38 5.52
C GLU A 23 7.26 9.34 6.83
N GLU A 24 6.41 10.34 7.07
CA GLU A 24 5.76 10.52 8.38
C GLU A 24 4.52 9.64 8.54
N PHE A 25 3.73 9.46 7.48
CA PHE A 25 2.48 8.71 7.57
C PHE A 25 2.68 7.20 7.34
N LEU A 26 3.37 6.83 6.26
CA LEU A 26 3.69 5.41 5.96
C LEU A 26 4.88 4.88 6.75
N GLY A 27 5.77 5.74 7.25
CA GLY A 27 6.91 5.34 8.09
C GLY A 27 8.14 4.89 7.30
N LEU A 28 8.28 5.28 6.02
CA LEU A 28 9.51 5.04 5.28
C LEU A 28 10.65 5.94 5.79
N THR A 29 11.88 5.46 5.67
CA THR A 29 13.08 6.24 6.00
C THR A 29 13.61 6.93 4.75
N VAL A 30 13.82 8.26 4.82
CA VAL A 30 14.59 8.96 3.78
C VAL A 30 16.05 8.57 3.89
N THR A 31 16.61 7.99 2.83
CA THR A 31 17.99 7.50 2.80
C THR A 31 18.94 8.46 2.12
N ASP A 32 18.46 9.23 1.14
CA ASP A 32 19.22 10.29 0.47
C ASP A 32 18.27 11.28 -0.21
N GLU A 33 18.76 12.48 -0.53
CA GLU A 33 18.01 13.50 -1.24
C GLU A 33 18.90 14.54 -1.94
N ASP A 34 18.38 15.10 -3.03
CA ASP A 34 18.95 16.28 -3.67
C ASP A 34 17.85 17.34 -3.86
N PRO A 35 17.84 18.39 -3.03
CA PRO A 35 16.85 19.46 -3.12
C PRO A 35 16.92 20.27 -4.41
N GLU A 36 18.11 20.44 -5.01
CA GLU A 36 18.30 21.20 -6.26
C GLU A 36 17.72 20.44 -7.46
N LEU A 37 17.92 19.11 -7.48
CA LEU A 37 17.33 18.22 -8.48
C LEU A 37 15.86 17.88 -8.18
N GLY A 38 15.38 18.14 -6.96
CA GLY A 38 14.03 17.85 -6.53
C GLY A 38 13.73 16.35 -6.49
N ILE A 39 14.63 15.57 -5.89
CA ILE A 39 14.54 14.11 -5.77
C ILE A 39 14.77 13.65 -4.33
N VAL A 40 14.00 12.64 -3.89
CA VAL A 40 14.11 12.01 -2.56
C VAL A 40 14.09 10.50 -2.72
N PHE A 41 14.96 9.81 -2.00
CA PHE A 41 15.08 8.35 -1.98
C PHE A 41 14.59 7.83 -0.61
N LEU A 42 13.71 6.84 -0.64
CA LEU A 42 13.09 6.27 0.56
C LEU A 42 13.23 4.76 0.61
N SER A 43 13.34 4.23 1.84
CA SER A 43 13.41 2.80 2.11
C SER A 43 12.52 2.37 3.28
N ALA A 44 11.95 1.18 3.17
CA ALA A 44 11.29 0.51 4.30
C ALA A 44 12.29 -0.29 5.15
N GLN A 45 13.39 -0.75 4.55
CA GLN A 45 14.44 -1.56 5.17
C GLN A 45 15.83 -1.09 4.69
N PRO A 46 16.30 0.10 5.16
CA PRO A 46 17.51 0.74 4.63
C PRO A 46 18.79 -0.07 4.82
N GLU A 47 18.79 -1.03 5.74
CA GLU A 47 19.89 -1.97 5.96
C GLU A 47 20.00 -3.06 4.88
N LEU A 48 18.93 -3.29 4.09
CA LEU A 48 18.87 -4.31 3.04
C LEU A 48 18.99 -3.72 1.64
N GLU A 49 18.32 -2.60 1.39
CA GLU A 49 18.33 -1.90 0.10
C GLU A 49 18.41 -0.39 0.37
N HIS A 50 19.27 0.31 -0.35
CA HIS A 50 19.47 1.75 -0.11
C HIS A 50 18.16 2.52 -0.33
N HIS A 51 17.36 2.11 -1.31
CA HIS A 51 16.05 2.67 -1.57
C HIS A 51 15.21 1.71 -2.40
N GLU A 52 13.98 1.46 -1.98
CA GLU A 52 12.97 0.78 -2.81
C GLU A 52 12.07 1.79 -3.55
N PHE A 53 12.10 3.07 -3.14
CA PHE A 53 11.17 4.08 -3.63
C PHE A 53 11.83 5.44 -3.88
N VAL A 54 11.46 6.07 -5.00
CA VAL A 54 11.99 7.37 -5.43
C VAL A 54 10.86 8.33 -5.73
N LEU A 55 10.95 9.55 -5.20
CA LEU A 55 10.07 10.66 -5.56
C LEU A 55 10.87 11.72 -6.29
N GLN A 56 10.41 12.15 -7.47
CA GLN A 56 11.08 13.20 -8.23
C GLN A 56 10.08 14.23 -8.78
N ARG A 57 10.37 15.52 -8.64
CA ARG A 57 9.56 16.59 -9.23
C ARG A 57 9.58 16.50 -10.75
N GLY A 58 8.43 16.70 -11.39
CA GLY A 58 8.36 16.76 -12.86
C GLY A 58 7.21 15.96 -13.47
N ARG A 59 6.15 15.67 -12.70
CA ARG A 59 4.97 15.01 -13.23
C ARG A 59 4.36 15.83 -14.37
N THR A 60 4.20 15.20 -15.52
CA THR A 60 3.58 15.80 -16.72
C THR A 60 2.21 15.21 -17.04
N ALA A 61 1.88 14.06 -16.45
CA ALA A 61 0.59 13.41 -16.65
C ALA A 61 -0.52 14.13 -15.87
N PRO A 62 -1.67 14.42 -16.50
CA PRO A 62 -2.84 14.93 -15.79
C PRO A 62 -3.32 13.99 -14.66
N PRO A 63 -4.01 14.51 -13.63
CA PRO A 63 -4.70 13.68 -12.64
C PRO A 63 -5.67 12.68 -13.28
N GLY A 64 -5.72 11.45 -12.74
CA GLY A 64 -6.62 10.38 -13.20
C GLY A 64 -6.08 9.52 -14.35
N VAL A 65 -4.90 9.82 -14.90
CA VAL A 65 -4.24 8.95 -15.90
C VAL A 65 -3.75 7.66 -15.22
N LYS A 66 -4.13 6.51 -15.78
CA LYS A 66 -3.72 5.17 -15.29
C LYS A 66 -2.29 4.84 -15.72
N LEU A 67 -1.28 5.34 -14.99
CA LEU A 67 0.14 5.03 -15.20
C LEU A 67 0.63 3.90 -14.29
N VAL A 68 0.43 4.06 -12.98
CA VAL A 68 0.77 3.06 -11.97
C VAL A 68 -0.53 2.41 -11.53
N HIS A 69 -0.60 1.07 -11.59
CA HIS A 69 -1.78 0.35 -11.13
C HIS A 69 -1.90 0.40 -9.61
N GLN A 70 -0.82 0.06 -8.90
CA GLN A 70 -0.71 0.14 -7.45
C GLN A 70 0.76 0.07 -7.00
N ILE A 71 1.05 0.56 -5.79
CA ILE A 71 2.29 0.31 -5.04
C ILE A 71 1.88 -0.38 -3.73
N SER A 72 2.46 -1.55 -3.46
CA SER A 72 2.06 -2.39 -2.32
C SER A 72 3.18 -2.48 -1.29
N TRP A 73 2.87 -2.10 -0.06
CA TRP A 73 3.74 -2.03 1.10
C TRP A 73 3.43 -3.20 2.03
N ARG A 74 4.41 -4.08 2.24
CA ARG A 74 4.24 -5.24 3.11
C ARG A 74 4.46 -4.85 4.56
N VAL A 75 3.55 -5.24 5.44
CA VAL A 75 3.70 -5.15 6.89
C VAL A 75 3.94 -6.53 7.50
N GLU A 76 4.39 -6.55 8.75
CA GLU A 76 4.81 -7.78 9.42
C GLU A 76 3.65 -8.64 9.90
N SER A 77 2.52 -8.01 10.28
CA SER A 77 1.42 -8.74 10.93
C SER A 77 0.05 -8.12 10.65
N LEU A 78 -1.00 -8.87 11.02
CA LEU A 78 -2.37 -8.38 10.96
C LEU A 78 -2.61 -7.24 11.95
N GLU A 79 -1.95 -7.25 13.11
CA GLU A 79 -1.96 -6.14 14.06
C GLU A 79 -1.51 -4.84 13.39
N SER A 80 -0.45 -4.87 12.57
CA SER A 80 -0.03 -3.69 11.81
C SER A 80 -1.10 -3.19 10.83
N ILE A 81 -1.85 -4.09 10.20
CA ILE A 81 -2.99 -3.71 9.34
C ILE A 81 -4.08 -3.00 10.15
N ILE A 82 -4.43 -3.54 11.32
CA ILE A 82 -5.41 -2.91 12.23
C ILE A 82 -4.91 -1.56 12.74
N GLU A 83 -3.61 -1.44 13.04
CA GLU A 83 -3.01 -0.15 13.39
C GLU A 83 -3.15 0.86 12.25
N PHE A 84 -2.86 0.46 11.01
CA PHE A 84 -3.05 1.32 9.84
C PHE A 84 -4.51 1.72 9.65
N HIS A 85 -5.47 0.80 9.80
CA HIS A 85 -6.91 1.11 9.75
C HIS A 85 -7.28 2.26 10.72
N HIS A 86 -6.87 2.15 11.99
CA HIS A 86 -7.11 3.20 12.97
C HIS A 86 -6.35 4.49 12.65
N ARG A 87 -5.10 4.39 12.16
CA ARG A 87 -4.28 5.54 11.77
C ARG A 87 -4.93 6.32 10.62
N PHE A 88 -5.43 5.64 9.59
CA PHE A 88 -6.16 6.26 8.48
C PHE A 88 -7.41 6.98 8.97
N THR A 89 -8.21 6.30 9.81
CA THR A 89 -9.43 6.86 10.40
C THR A 89 -9.13 8.11 11.22
N ALA A 90 -8.12 8.07 12.09
CA ALA A 90 -7.72 9.21 12.93
C ALA A 90 -7.17 10.40 12.12
N ALA A 91 -6.48 10.12 11.01
CA ALA A 91 -5.95 11.14 10.10
C ALA A 91 -6.98 11.69 9.11
N GLY A 92 -8.19 11.10 9.04
CA GLY A 92 -9.20 11.47 8.06
C GLY A 92 -8.81 11.11 6.61
N ILE A 93 -7.93 10.13 6.43
CA ILE A 93 -7.57 9.62 5.11
C ILE A 93 -8.67 8.68 4.63
N GLU A 94 -9.14 8.91 3.42
CA GLU A 94 -10.13 8.06 2.77
C GLU A 94 -9.52 6.69 2.44
N VAL A 95 -10.02 5.66 3.13
CA VAL A 95 -9.75 4.27 2.76
C VAL A 95 -10.57 3.93 1.54
N GLN A 96 -9.89 3.48 0.47
CA GLN A 96 -10.56 3.05 -0.74
C GLN A 96 -11.28 1.73 -0.51
N GLN A 97 -10.59 0.72 0.03
CA GLN A 97 -11.14 -0.62 0.31
C GLN A 97 -10.33 -1.36 1.37
N GLU A 98 -11.03 -2.15 2.19
CA GLU A 98 -10.45 -3.13 3.12
C GLU A 98 -10.82 -4.52 2.62
N VAL A 99 -9.83 -5.37 2.38
CA VAL A 99 -10.08 -6.62 1.66
C VAL A 99 -9.24 -7.78 2.16
N THR A 100 -9.75 -8.98 1.92
CA THR A 100 -8.97 -10.20 1.89
C THR A 100 -8.79 -10.67 0.45
N HIS A 101 -7.54 -10.99 0.11
CA HIS A 101 -7.15 -11.73 -1.09
C HIS A 101 -7.08 -13.25 -0.82
N GLY A 102 -7.47 -13.69 0.38
CA GLY A 102 -7.38 -15.06 0.86
C GLY A 102 -5.95 -15.49 1.23
N ASN A 103 -4.96 -15.03 0.46
CA ASN A 103 -3.53 -15.16 0.76
C ASN A 103 -2.90 -13.86 1.29
N ALA A 104 -3.71 -12.81 1.48
CA ALA A 104 -3.30 -11.55 2.08
C ALA A 104 -4.53 -10.81 2.65
N ILE A 105 -4.30 -9.96 3.65
CA ILE A 105 -5.28 -8.96 4.11
C ILE A 105 -4.66 -7.59 3.86
N ALA A 106 -5.45 -6.67 3.30
CA ALA A 106 -4.94 -5.40 2.80
C ALA A 106 -5.91 -4.23 2.96
N ILE A 107 -5.33 -3.03 3.01
CA ILE A 107 -6.05 -1.76 2.93
C ILE A 107 -5.54 -1.02 1.69
N TYR A 108 -6.45 -0.69 0.77
CA TYR A 108 -6.19 0.19 -0.35
C TYR A 108 -6.52 1.63 0.00
N PHE A 109 -5.66 2.55 -0.39
CA PHE A 109 -5.80 3.99 -0.15
C PHE A 109 -5.10 4.78 -1.26
N PHE A 110 -5.26 6.09 -1.24
CA PHE A 110 -4.57 6.99 -2.15
C PHE A 110 -3.55 7.84 -1.41
N ASP A 111 -2.43 8.11 -2.06
CA ASP A 111 -1.55 9.19 -1.62
C ASP A 111 -2.14 10.58 -1.99
N PRO A 112 -1.52 11.69 -1.54
CA PRO A 112 -2.03 13.04 -1.81
C PRO A 112 -2.17 13.40 -3.30
N GLU A 113 -1.50 12.69 -4.20
CA GLU A 113 -1.61 12.91 -5.64
C GLU A 113 -2.42 11.82 -6.37
N GLY A 114 -3.18 11.01 -5.62
CA GLY A 114 -4.10 10.03 -6.16
C GLY A 114 -3.45 8.75 -6.69
N ASN A 115 -2.18 8.47 -6.39
CA ASN A 115 -1.63 7.15 -6.72
C ASN A 115 -2.17 6.10 -5.76
N ARG A 116 -2.58 4.96 -6.32
CA ARG A 116 -3.12 3.86 -5.54
C ARG A 116 -2.00 3.17 -4.78
N ASN A 117 -2.15 3.12 -3.46
CA ASN A 117 -1.26 2.42 -2.56
C ASN A 117 -2.03 1.29 -1.85
N GLU A 118 -1.30 0.32 -1.35
CA GLU A 118 -1.82 -0.81 -0.57
C GLU A 118 -0.86 -1.06 0.59
N VAL A 119 -1.38 -1.21 1.82
CA VAL A 119 -0.64 -1.88 2.90
C VAL A 119 -1.21 -3.27 3.04
N TYR A 120 -0.36 -4.30 3.09
CA TYR A 120 -0.83 -5.68 3.16
C TYR A 120 0.04 -6.56 4.06
N VAL A 121 -0.60 -7.52 4.71
CA VAL A 121 0.06 -8.65 5.36
C VAL A 121 -0.16 -9.90 4.53
N ARG A 122 0.89 -10.69 4.32
CA ARG A 122 0.79 -11.98 3.64
C ARG A 122 0.23 -13.02 4.62
N ILE A 123 -0.75 -13.79 4.15
CA ILE A 123 -1.26 -14.97 4.84
C ILE A 123 -0.73 -16.21 4.12
N GLU A 124 -0.19 -17.17 4.86
CA GLU A 124 0.31 -18.44 4.30
C GLU A 124 -0.85 -19.36 3.91
N ARG A 125 -1.51 -19.03 2.79
CA ARG A 125 -2.61 -19.80 2.22
C ARG A 125 -2.52 -19.79 0.70
N ASP A 126 -2.76 -20.92 0.06
CA ASP A 126 -2.84 -21.00 -1.40
C ASP A 126 -4.27 -20.71 -1.85
N VAL A 127 -4.50 -19.49 -2.35
CA VAL A 127 -5.79 -19.03 -2.87
C VAL A 127 -5.60 -18.52 -4.29
N ARG A 128 -6.35 -19.09 -5.23
CA ARG A 128 -6.31 -18.72 -6.65
C ARG A 128 -6.72 -17.27 -6.84
N GLN A 129 -5.85 -16.50 -7.50
CA GLN A 129 -6.09 -15.09 -7.84
C GLN A 129 -6.71 -14.92 -9.24
N PRO A 130 -7.49 -13.85 -9.48
CA PRO A 130 -7.86 -12.81 -8.52
C PRO A 130 -8.95 -13.30 -7.56
N PHE A 131 -8.66 -13.23 -6.26
CA PHE A 131 -9.62 -13.36 -5.19
C PHE A 131 -9.66 -12.03 -4.45
N ARG A 132 -10.85 -11.49 -4.20
CA ARG A 132 -11.04 -10.29 -3.41
C ARG A 132 -12.43 -10.29 -2.81
N LYS A 133 -12.50 -10.18 -1.49
CA LYS A 133 -13.74 -9.88 -0.77
C LYS A 133 -13.50 -8.76 0.23
N THR A 134 -14.49 -7.89 0.40
CA THR A 134 -14.46 -6.84 1.42
C THR A 134 -14.40 -7.48 2.80
N LEU A 135 -13.63 -6.86 3.69
CA LEU A 135 -13.43 -7.27 5.07
C LEU A 135 -13.77 -6.10 5.98
N ASN A 136 -14.38 -6.34 7.13
CA ASN A 136 -14.50 -5.31 8.16
C ASN A 136 -13.27 -5.32 9.09
N LEU A 137 -12.48 -4.24 9.13
CA LEU A 137 -11.36 -4.15 10.08
C LEU A 137 -11.74 -3.52 11.43
N ASP A 138 -12.93 -2.92 11.56
CA ASP A 138 -13.45 -2.34 12.81
C ASP A 138 -14.07 -3.42 13.71
N GLN A 139 -13.24 -4.40 14.09
CA GLN A 139 -13.59 -5.49 14.99
C GLN A 139 -12.33 -6.11 15.63
N PRO A 140 -12.46 -6.91 16.70
CA PRO A 140 -11.32 -7.62 17.30
C PRO A 140 -10.57 -8.49 16.29
N LEU A 141 -9.25 -8.60 16.43
CA LEU A 141 -8.36 -9.29 15.48
C LEU A 141 -8.78 -10.73 15.19
N ASP A 142 -9.23 -11.46 16.20
CA ASP A 142 -9.69 -12.84 16.06
C ASP A 142 -10.99 -12.93 15.24
N ALA A 143 -11.84 -11.90 15.28
CA ALA A 143 -13.03 -11.81 14.45
C ALA A 143 -12.68 -11.50 12.98
N VAL A 144 -11.69 -10.62 12.74
CA VAL A 144 -11.18 -10.33 11.39
C VAL A 144 -10.67 -11.61 10.71
N LEU A 145 -9.88 -12.42 11.42
CA LEU A 145 -9.36 -13.69 10.90
C LEU A 145 -10.49 -14.67 10.57
N ARG A 146 -11.46 -14.83 11.47
CA ARG A 146 -12.62 -15.71 11.24
C ARG A 146 -13.44 -15.27 10.03
N GLU A 147 -13.65 -13.96 9.86
CA GLU A 147 -14.34 -13.43 8.70
C GLU A 147 -13.55 -13.71 7.42
N ALA A 148 -12.24 -13.42 7.41
CA ALA A 148 -11.38 -13.66 6.26
C ALA A 148 -11.39 -15.15 5.84
N ASP A 149 -11.35 -16.08 6.79
CA ASP A 149 -11.43 -17.51 6.51
C ASP A 149 -12.79 -17.92 5.95
N ALA A 150 -13.88 -17.48 6.57
CA ALA A 150 -15.24 -17.76 6.10
C ALA A 150 -15.47 -17.22 4.67
N LEU A 151 -14.92 -16.05 4.35
CA LEU A 151 -15.01 -15.44 3.03
C LEU A 151 -14.32 -16.27 1.94
N VAL A 152 -13.20 -16.94 2.25
CA VAL A 152 -12.53 -17.84 1.29
C VAL A 152 -13.38 -19.09 1.02
N ASP A 153 -14.06 -19.60 2.04
CA ASP A 153 -14.83 -20.85 1.94
C ASP A 153 -16.23 -20.65 1.31
N ASP A 154 -16.73 -19.41 1.29
CA ASP A 154 -18.11 -19.05 0.91
C ASP A 154 -18.46 -19.26 -0.59
N GLY A 155 -17.54 -19.70 -1.47
CA GLY A 155 -17.86 -20.10 -2.85
C GLY A 155 -18.47 -19.01 -3.77
N GLY A 156 -18.73 -17.81 -3.24
CA GLY A 156 -19.18 -16.63 -3.98
C GLY A 156 -18.17 -16.15 -5.03
N PRO A 157 -18.58 -15.26 -5.94
CA PRO A 157 -17.73 -14.80 -7.04
C PRO A 157 -16.42 -14.19 -6.51
N ALA A 158 -15.29 -14.69 -7.02
CA ALA A 158 -13.96 -14.39 -6.51
C ALA A 158 -13.51 -12.93 -6.74
N TYR A 159 -14.13 -12.17 -7.65
CA TYR A 159 -13.64 -10.85 -8.03
C TYR A 159 -14.73 -9.97 -8.66
N GLN A 160 -14.87 -8.73 -8.18
CA GLN A 160 -15.63 -7.67 -8.84
C GLN A 160 -14.73 -6.49 -9.14
N PRO A 161 -14.30 -6.24 -10.40
CA PRO A 161 -13.39 -5.14 -10.72
C PRO A 161 -13.95 -3.80 -10.26
N VAL A 162 -13.15 -3.05 -9.51
CA VAL A 162 -13.44 -1.67 -9.14
C VAL A 162 -12.71 -0.82 -10.16
N GLN A 163 -13.45 -0.08 -10.99
CA GLN A 163 -12.91 0.70 -12.09
C GLN A 163 -12.35 2.04 -11.63
#